data_AF-A0A822G842-F1
#
_entry.id   AF-A0A822G842-F1
#
_cell.length_a   1.000
_cell.length_b   1.000
_cell.length_c   1.000
_cell.angle_alpha   90.00
_cell.angle_beta   90.00
_cell.angle_gamma   90.00
#
_symmetry.space_group_name_H-M   'P 1'
#
loop_
_entity.id
_entity.type
_entity.pdbx_description
1 polymer ?
#
loop_
_entity_poly.entity_id
_entity_poly.type
_entity_poly.pdbx_seq_one_letter_code
_entity_poly.pdbx_strand_id
1 'polypeptide(L)'
;TLGIRYNSQLSTIGLKKSAIVEIWLSTPPHRIHDNDTVIIEWQPSSVFNCMDCATWTPERLVFNSTNFDKRQELVITRVKVGEVVLLPILHGGGYDKILSAGYPIYIE
;
A
#
# COMPACT_ATOMS: atom_id res chain seq x y z
N THR A 1 12.89 -5.87 12.05
CA THR A 1 12.99 -5.94 10.58
C THR A 1 11.99 -4.97 9.99
N LEU A 2 12.39 -4.19 8.98
CA LEU A 2 11.50 -3.28 8.26
C LEU A 2 10.44 -4.08 7.48
N GLY A 3 9.22 -3.56 7.40
CA GLY A 3 8.14 -4.21 6.67
C GLY A 3 6.80 -3.48 6.78
N ILE A 4 5.93 -3.73 5.81
CA ILE A 4 4.55 -3.21 5.78
C ILE A 4 3.61 -4.25 6.38
N ARG A 5 2.58 -3.80 7.07
CA ARG A 5 1.51 -4.62 7.62
C ARG A 5 0.17 -4.14 7.09
N TYR A 6 -0.74 -5.10 6.93
CA TYR A 6 -2.10 -4.88 6.46
C TYR A 6 -3.08 -5.57 7.41
N ASN A 7 -4.28 -5.01 7.58
CA ASN A 7 -5.38 -5.75 8.23
C ASN A 7 -5.88 -6.90 7.33
N SER A 8 -5.86 -6.70 6.01
CA SER A 8 -6.07 -7.73 5.00
C SER A 8 -5.30 -7.40 3.72
N GLN A 9 -4.63 -8.41 3.15
CA GLN A 9 -4.02 -8.34 1.82
C GLN A 9 -4.94 -8.84 0.72
N LEU A 10 -6.11 -9.37 1.07
CA LEU A 10 -7.11 -9.87 0.13
C LEU A 10 -8.42 -9.10 0.35
N SER A 11 -8.93 -8.48 -0.70
CA SER A 11 -10.22 -7.79 -0.68
C SER A 11 -11.07 -8.26 -1.85
N THR A 12 -12.15 -8.98 -1.56
CA THR A 12 -13.19 -9.25 -2.56
C THR A 12 -14.07 -8.01 -2.66
N ILE A 13 -13.98 -7.28 -3.78
CA ILE A 13 -14.66 -6.01 -3.96
C ILE A 13 -15.66 -6.15 -5.10
N GLY A 14 -16.95 -6.01 -4.80
CA GLY A 14 -17.99 -5.96 -5.84
C GLY A 14 -17.79 -4.77 -6.78
N LEU A 15 -18.29 -4.88 -8.01
CA LEU A 15 -18.23 -3.78 -8.98
C LEU A 15 -18.89 -2.51 -8.41
N LYS A 16 -18.21 -1.35 -8.50
CA LYS A 16 -18.63 -0.06 -7.93
C LYS A 16 -18.79 -0.07 -6.40
N LYS A 17 -18.14 -1.01 -5.72
CA LYS A 17 -18.03 -1.03 -4.25
C LYS A 17 -16.60 -0.69 -3.85
N SER A 18 -16.45 -0.39 -2.57
CA SER A 18 -15.17 -0.06 -1.96
C SER A 18 -14.89 -0.96 -0.78
N ALA A 19 -13.61 -1.16 -0.49
CA ALA A 19 -13.12 -1.79 0.73
C ALA A 19 -12.04 -0.90 1.36
N ILE A 20 -11.86 -1.05 2.66
CA ILE A 20 -10.83 -0.34 3.43
C ILE A 20 -9.74 -1.32 3.80
N VAL A 21 -8.52 -1.01 3.40
CA VAL A 21 -7.31 -1.70 3.83
C VAL A 21 -6.55 -0.78 4.78
N GLU A 22 -6.39 -1.22 6.02
CA GLU A 22 -5.59 -0.52 7.01
C GLU A 22 -4.13 -0.92 6.86
N ILE A 23 -3.24 0.07 6.81
CA ILE A 23 -1.81 -0.09 6.57
C ILE A 23 -1.01 0.53 7.72
N TRP A 24 0.03 -0.15 8.16
CA TRP A 24 1.01 0.37 9.11
C TRP A 24 2.38 -0.28 8.89
N LEU A 25 3.40 0.20 9.59
CA LEU A 25 4.76 -0.29 9.52
C LEU A 25 5.09 -1.21 10.70
N SER A 26 5.94 -2.21 10.48
CA SER A 26 6.38 -3.12 11.54
C SER A 26 7.36 -2.47 12.52
N THR A 27 8.11 -1.48 12.08
CA THR A 27 9.09 -0.74 12.89
C THR A 27 9.20 0.70 12.40
N PRO A 28 9.66 1.65 13.23
CA PRO A 28 9.91 3.02 12.81
C PRO A 28 10.83 3.08 11.58
N PRO A 29 10.65 4.05 10.67
CA PRO A 29 11.61 4.29 9.60
C PRO A 29 12.98 4.69 10.16
N HIS A 30 14.05 4.30 9.46
CA HIS A 30 15.39 4.74 9.81
C HIS A 30 15.58 6.22 9.45
N ARG A 31 16.24 6.97 10.32
CA ARG A 31 16.62 8.35 10.01
C ARG A 31 17.82 8.36 9.07
N ILE A 32 17.64 8.91 7.87
CA ILE A 32 18.68 9.03 6.84
C ILE A 32 18.76 10.50 6.42
N HIS A 33 19.93 11.13 6.54
CA HIS A 33 20.13 12.56 6.26
C HIS A 33 19.07 13.45 6.94
N ASP A 34 18.88 13.23 8.24
CA ASP A 34 17.88 13.90 9.09
C ASP A 34 16.40 13.68 8.74
N ASN A 35 16.08 12.94 7.67
CA ASN A 35 14.72 12.58 7.30
C ASN A 35 14.37 11.17 7.80
N ASP A 36 13.35 11.05 8.64
CA ASP A 36 12.79 9.79 9.15
C ASP A 36 11.43 9.45 8.54
N THR A 37 11.11 10.05 7.39
CA THR A 37 9.85 9.84 6.70
C THR A 37 9.95 8.69 5.71
N VAL A 38 8.90 7.88 5.64
CA VAL A 38 8.63 6.99 4.51
C VAL A 38 7.29 7.34 3.88
N ILE A 39 7.26 7.34 2.55
CA ILE A 39 6.06 7.51 1.75
C ILE A 39 5.75 6.17 1.08
N ILE A 40 4.49 5.75 1.14
CA ILE A 40 3.98 4.57 0.44
C ILE A 40 2.98 5.03 -0.61
N GLU A 41 3.23 4.65 -1.85
CA GLU A 41 2.30 4.80 -2.98
C GLU A 41 1.94 3.41 -3.51
N TRP A 42 0.92 3.30 -4.36
CA TRP A 42 0.55 2.03 -4.99
C TRP A 42 0.51 2.16 -6.50
N GLN A 43 0.90 1.07 -7.17
CA GLN A 43 0.72 0.90 -8.60
C GLN A 43 0.07 -0.45 -8.89
N PRO A 44 -0.76 -0.55 -9.94
CA PRO A 44 -1.28 -1.83 -10.38
C PRO A 44 -0.14 -2.66 -11.00
N SER A 45 -0.15 -3.96 -10.74
CA SER A 45 0.80 -4.91 -11.31
C SER A 45 0.55 -5.10 -12.80
N SER A 46 1.58 -4.88 -13.62
CA SER A 46 1.55 -5.07 -15.08
C SER A 46 1.42 -6.52 -15.54
N VAL A 47 1.51 -7.48 -14.62
CA VAL A 47 1.32 -8.91 -14.90
C VAL A 47 -0.16 -9.22 -15.20
N PHE A 48 -1.08 -8.41 -14.70
CA PHE A 48 -2.52 -8.61 -14.88
C PHE A 48 -3.06 -7.68 -15.96
N ASN A 49 -4.11 -8.14 -16.66
CA ASN A 49 -4.66 -7.45 -17.82
C ASN A 49 -5.50 -6.21 -17.49
N CYS A 50 -5.59 -5.79 -16.21
CA CYS A 50 -6.44 -4.67 -15.83
C CYS A 50 -5.74 -3.65 -14.92
N MET A 51 -5.05 -2.71 -15.55
CA MET A 51 -4.33 -1.62 -14.89
C MET A 51 -5.25 -0.50 -14.37
N ASP A 52 -6.49 -0.44 -14.84
CA ASP A 52 -7.46 0.61 -14.49
C ASP A 52 -8.78 0.05 -13.96
N CYS A 53 -8.74 -1.17 -13.40
CA CYS A 53 -9.90 -1.84 -12.80
C CYS A 53 -10.22 -1.38 -11.37
N ALA A 54 -9.28 -0.70 -10.71
CA ALA A 54 -9.47 -0.15 -9.37
C ALA A 54 -8.89 1.27 -9.27
N THR A 55 -9.49 2.07 -8.40
CA THR A 55 -8.94 3.34 -7.92
C THR A 55 -8.75 3.26 -6.41
N TRP A 56 -7.91 4.11 -5.85
CA TRP A 56 -7.69 4.15 -4.40
C TRP A 56 -7.50 5.58 -3.90
N THR A 57 -7.83 5.79 -2.62
CA THR A 57 -7.60 7.05 -1.91
C THR A 57 -7.20 6.77 -0.46
N PRO A 58 -6.23 7.50 0.10
CA PRO A 58 -5.41 8.53 -0.55
C PRO A 58 -4.42 7.92 -1.57
N GLU A 59 -3.85 8.77 -2.43
CA GLU A 59 -2.83 8.33 -3.42
C GLU A 59 -1.52 7.89 -2.76
N ARG A 60 -1.24 8.44 -1.57
CA ARG A 60 -0.04 8.16 -0.78
C ARG A 60 -0.33 8.15 0.71
N LEU A 61 0.38 7.30 1.45
CA LEU A 61 0.44 7.32 2.91
C LEU A 61 1.82 7.76 3.38
N VAL A 62 1.86 8.49 4.51
CA VAL A 62 3.10 9.05 5.05
C VAL A 62 3.30 8.59 6.48
N PHE A 63 4.46 8.00 6.75
CA PHE A 63 4.84 7.50 8.07
C PHE A 63 6.18 8.10 8.51
N ASN A 64 6.36 8.23 9.82
CA ASN A 64 7.58 8.67 10.49
C ASN A 64 7.70 7.98 11.85
N SER A 65 8.70 8.36 12.65
CA SER A 65 8.93 7.80 13.99
C SER A 65 7.74 7.89 14.97
N THR A 66 6.78 8.79 14.74
CA THR A 66 5.66 9.06 15.66
C THR A 66 4.33 8.43 15.27
N ASN A 67 4.22 7.92 14.03
CA ASN A 67 2.98 7.34 13.52
C ASN A 67 3.16 6.01 12.76
N PHE A 68 4.36 5.43 12.78
CA PHE A 68 4.68 4.20 12.05
C PHE A 68 3.74 3.03 12.40
N ASP A 69 3.30 2.94 13.65
CA ASP A 69 2.43 1.91 14.20
C ASP A 69 0.94 2.27 14.11
N LYS A 70 0.62 3.52 13.74
CA LYS A 70 -0.77 3.96 13.56
C LYS A 70 -1.30 3.42 12.25
N ARG A 71 -2.46 2.78 12.34
CA ARG A 71 -3.21 2.31 11.16
C ARG A 71 -3.71 3.50 10.37
N GLN A 72 -3.37 3.53 9.08
CA GLN A 72 -3.86 4.50 8.13
C GLN A 72 -4.69 3.77 7.06
N GLU A 73 -5.78 4.40 6.63
CA GLU A 73 -6.74 3.78 5.73
C GLU A 73 -6.40 4.04 4.26
N LEU A 74 -6.47 2.98 3.46
CA LEU A 74 -6.50 3.04 2.01
C LEU A 74 -7.85 2.51 1.54
N VAL A 75 -8.67 3.38 0.97
CA VAL A 75 -9.98 3.05 0.41
C VAL A 75 -9.79 2.67 -1.04
N ILE A 76 -10.00 1.39 -1.36
CA ILE A 76 -9.88 0.85 -2.72
C ILE A 76 -11.30 0.70 -3.28
N THR A 77 -11.53 1.21 -4.48
CA THR A 77 -12.81 1.12 -5.19
C THR A 77 -12.64 0.37 -6.50
N ARG A 78 -13.48 -0.66 -6.71
CA ARG A 78 -13.49 -1.37 -7.99
C ARG A 78 -14.31 -0.63 -9.02
N VAL A 79 -13.70 -0.33 -10.17
CA VAL A 79 -14.34 0.41 -11.27
C VAL A 79 -14.66 -0.46 -12.48
N LYS A 80 -13.92 -1.55 -12.72
CA LYS A 80 -14.17 -2.51 -13.81
C LYS A 80 -14.01 -3.96 -13.35
N VAL A 81 -14.49 -4.88 -14.17
CA VAL A 81 -14.30 -6.32 -13.95
C VAL A 81 -12.89 -6.71 -14.40
N GLY A 82 -12.18 -7.41 -13.54
CA GLY A 82 -10.81 -7.86 -13.74
C GLY A 82 -10.11 -8.05 -12.40
N GLU A 83 -9.09 -8.90 -12.40
CA GLU A 83 -8.19 -9.10 -11.27
C GLU A 83 -7.21 -7.92 -11.19
N VAL A 84 -7.02 -7.38 -9.99
CA VAL A 84 -6.06 -6.30 -9.74
C VAL A 84 -5.17 -6.68 -8.57
N VAL A 85 -3.87 -6.51 -8.76
CA VAL A 85 -2.90 -6.57 -7.68
C VAL A 85 -2.24 -5.21 -7.55
N LEU A 86 -2.35 -4.58 -6.39
CA LEU A 86 -1.64 -3.35 -6.09
C LEU A 86 -0.30 -3.69 -5.43
N LEU A 87 0.78 -3.13 -5.96
CA LEU A 87 2.12 -3.24 -5.43
C LEU A 87 2.53 -1.91 -4.79
N PRO A 88 3.03 -1.90 -3.56
CA PRO A 88 3.47 -0.68 -2.90
C PRO A 88 4.80 -0.21 -3.49
N ILE A 89 4.94 1.10 -3.70
CA ILE A 89 6.20 1.77 -3.99
C ILE A 89 6.62 2.50 -2.71
N LEU A 90 7.82 2.20 -2.23
CA LEU A 90 8.33 2.69 -0.96
C LEU A 90 9.43 3.73 -1.18
N HIS A 91 9.33 4.86 -0.49
CA HIS A 91 10.30 5.93 -0.58
C HIS A 91 10.80 6.35 0.80
N GLY A 92 12.12 6.34 1.00
CA GLY A 92 12.77 6.86 2.20
C GLY A 92 12.77 5.88 3.39
N GLY A 93 13.33 6.32 4.51
CA GLY A 93 13.29 5.58 5.77
C GLY A 93 14.03 4.23 5.79
N GLY A 94 14.82 3.91 4.76
CA GLY A 94 15.38 2.58 4.52
C GLY A 94 14.39 1.57 3.95
N TYR A 95 13.11 1.94 3.85
CA TYR A 95 12.04 1.13 3.27
C TYR A 95 12.11 1.09 1.73
N ASP A 96 12.77 2.06 1.11
CA ASP A 96 13.12 2.10 -0.31
C ASP A 96 13.93 0.89 -0.80
N LYS A 97 14.54 0.13 0.11
CA LYS A 97 15.30 -1.09 -0.17
C LYS A 97 14.47 -2.38 -0.08
N ILE A 98 13.21 -2.29 0.33
CA ILE A 98 12.33 -3.44 0.47
C ILE A 98 11.65 -3.74 -0.87
N LEU A 99 11.58 -5.02 -1.23
CA LEU A 99 10.95 -5.46 -2.46
C LEU A 99 9.42 -5.34 -2.38
N SER A 100 8.83 -4.55 -3.28
CA SER A 100 7.38 -4.36 -3.41
C SER A 100 6.59 -5.67 -3.53
N ALA A 101 7.16 -6.65 -4.25
CA ALA A 101 6.54 -7.96 -4.45
C ALA A 101 6.31 -8.76 -3.15
N GLY A 102 6.95 -8.38 -2.04
CA GLY A 102 6.71 -8.99 -0.73
C GLY A 102 5.45 -8.49 -0.02
N TYR A 103 4.79 -7.45 -0.54
CA TYR A 103 3.69 -6.76 0.12
C TYR A 103 2.51 -6.42 -0.83
N PRO A 104 1.99 -7.38 -1.62
CA PRO A 104 0.87 -7.12 -2.52
C PRO A 104 -0.45 -6.90 -1.75
N ILE A 105 -1.37 -6.18 -2.39
CA ILE A 105 -2.81 -6.18 -2.07
C ILE A 105 -3.55 -6.78 -3.27
N TYR A 106 -4.24 -7.90 -3.05
CA TYR A 106 -5.05 -8.60 -4.04
C TYR A 106 -6.51 -8.10 -3.98
N ILE A 107 -7.05 -7.76 -5.15
CA ILE A 107 -8.43 -7.31 -5.33
C ILE A 107 -9.12 -8.28 -6.29
N GLU A 108 -10.10 -9.00 -5.76
CA GLU A 108 -10.91 -10.00 -6.49
C GLU A 108 -12.31 -9.50 -6.82
#